data_AF-A0A2T0KGZ3-F1
#
_entry.id   AF-A0A2T0KGZ3-F1
#
_cell.length_a   1.000
_cell.length_b   1.000
_cell.length_c   1.000
_cell.angle_alpha   90.00
_cell.angle_beta   90.00
_cell.angle_gamma   90.00
#
_symmetry.space_group_name_H-M   'P 1'
#
loop_
_entity.id
_entity.type
_entity.pdbx_description
1 polymer ?
#
loop_
_entity_poly.entity_id
_entity_poly.type
_entity_poly.pdbx_seq_one_letter_code
_entity_poly.pdbx_strand_id
1 'polypeptide(L)'
;MRFGRLVLVGAVCWVLAGPVLLVADVVVGLGWPEPGYRWWSYNISDLGNVTCGVWDTSRPRYVCSPWHAAMNVALVVASVLVLAGLVLARRLRAVGPVAWWLLACGAAGLGLAGLFPADVNENVHVLGAFVLFVCGNAGLVAAGRRAGVFTAGLGVLGALATVLFLSRPGLVLGPGVMERLAAYPLWVWACVAGVRLLVLGAPVRGRNVPVARMR
;
A
#
# COMPACT_ATOMS: atom_id res chain seq x y z
N MET A 1 -19.98 15.50 -15.19
CA MET A 1 -20.19 16.05 -13.83
C MET A 1 -18.82 16.42 -13.28
N ARG A 2 -18.61 17.64 -12.78
CA ARG A 2 -17.32 18.03 -12.20
C ARG A 2 -17.32 17.63 -10.72
N PHE A 3 -16.39 16.76 -10.34
CA PHE A 3 -16.11 16.46 -8.94
C PHE A 3 -15.85 17.74 -8.15
N GLY A 4 -16.13 17.70 -6.84
CA GLY A 4 -15.55 18.71 -5.95
C GLY A 4 -14.03 18.66 -6.05
N ARG A 5 -13.36 19.82 -6.03
CA ARG A 5 -11.89 19.92 -6.17
C ARG A 5 -11.14 18.97 -5.22
N LEU A 6 -11.65 18.78 -4.00
CA LEU A 6 -11.07 17.86 -3.01
C LEU A 6 -11.04 16.40 -3.50
N VAL A 7 -12.10 15.91 -4.15
CA VAL A 7 -12.14 14.52 -4.64
C VAL A 7 -11.14 14.31 -5.77
N LEU A 8 -10.94 15.32 -6.63
CA LEU A 8 -9.92 15.28 -7.68
C LEU A 8 -8.52 15.20 -7.08
N VAL A 9 -8.22 16.06 -6.10
CA VAL A 9 -6.93 16.01 -5.39
C VAL A 9 -6.73 14.66 -4.73
N GLY A 10 -7.75 14.13 -4.05
CA GLY A 10 -7.68 12.81 -3.42
C GLY A 10 -7.45 11.67 -4.43
N ALA A 11 -8.09 11.73 -5.59
CA ALA A 11 -7.86 10.76 -6.66
C ALA A 11 -6.43 10.85 -7.23
N VAL A 12 -5.90 12.07 -7.41
CA VAL A 12 -4.50 12.27 -7.83
C VAL A 12 -3.53 11.71 -6.78
N CYS A 13 -3.77 11.97 -5.49
CA CYS A 13 -2.94 11.39 -4.42
C CYS A 13 -2.88 9.86 -4.53
N TRP A 14 -4.03 9.22 -4.71
CA TRP A 14 -4.12 7.77 -4.91
C TRP A 14 -3.42 7.26 -6.17
N VAL A 15 -3.53 7.98 -7.29
CA VAL A 15 -2.80 7.63 -8.53
C VAL A 15 -1.28 7.67 -8.32
N LEU A 16 -0.77 8.62 -7.55
CA LEU A 16 0.68 8.80 -7.36
C LEU A 16 1.30 7.82 -6.36
N ALA A 17 0.52 7.29 -5.41
CA ALA A 17 1.05 6.46 -4.32
C ALA A 17 1.83 5.21 -4.80
N GLY A 18 1.28 4.47 -5.77
CA GLY A 18 1.92 3.26 -6.30
C GLY A 18 3.15 3.55 -7.16
N PRO A 19 3.12 4.48 -8.14
CA PRO A 19 4.30 4.89 -8.89
C PRO A 19 5.46 5.35 -7.99
N VAL A 20 5.19 6.13 -6.93
CA VAL A 20 6.23 6.56 -5.99
C VAL A 20 6.94 5.35 -5.36
N LEU A 21 6.18 4.37 -4.85
CA LEU A 21 6.77 3.16 -4.26
C LEU A 21 7.46 2.27 -5.29
N LEU A 22 6.85 2.06 -6.44
CA LEU A 22 7.37 1.17 -7.46
C LEU A 22 8.68 1.71 -8.04
N VAL A 23 8.74 3.03 -8.32
CA VAL A 23 9.96 3.68 -8.78
C VAL A 23 11.04 3.58 -7.71
N ALA A 24 10.73 3.81 -6.44
CA ALA A 24 11.70 3.68 -5.37
C ALA A 24 12.21 2.23 -5.22
N ASP A 25 11.32 1.23 -5.18
CA ASP A 25 11.70 -0.19 -5.06
C ASP A 25 12.65 -0.61 -6.20
N VAL A 26 12.33 -0.22 -7.44
CA VAL A 26 13.14 -0.55 -8.61
C VAL A 26 14.45 0.23 -8.62
N VAL A 27 14.43 1.56 -8.47
CA VAL A 27 15.63 2.40 -8.57
C VAL A 27 16.61 2.11 -7.44
N VAL A 28 16.12 1.98 -6.20
CA VAL A 28 16.98 1.67 -5.05
C VAL A 28 17.54 0.24 -5.18
N GLY A 29 16.74 -0.72 -5.66
CA GLY A 29 17.22 -2.08 -5.91
C GLY A 29 18.26 -2.16 -7.03
N LEU A 30 18.10 -1.37 -8.10
CA LEU A 30 19.10 -1.26 -9.17
C LEU A 30 20.37 -0.53 -8.73
N GLY A 31 20.28 0.36 -7.73
CA GLY A 31 21.42 1.06 -7.12
C GLY A 31 22.19 0.22 -6.09
N TRP A 32 21.86 -1.06 -5.93
CA TRP A 32 22.45 -1.93 -4.92
C TRP A 32 23.86 -2.40 -5.34
N PRO A 33 24.86 -2.39 -4.42
CA PRO A 33 26.22 -2.85 -4.71
C PRO A 33 26.32 -4.36 -4.99
N GLU A 34 27.43 -4.82 -5.58
CA GLU A 34 27.63 -6.26 -5.77
C GLU A 34 27.78 -7.03 -4.44
N PRO A 35 27.15 -8.22 -4.28
CA PRO A 35 26.28 -8.89 -5.26
C PRO A 35 24.92 -8.18 -5.41
N GLY A 36 24.51 -7.94 -6.66
CA GLY A 36 23.30 -7.17 -6.97
C GLY A 36 22.01 -7.65 -6.27
N TYR A 37 21.08 -6.72 -6.08
CA TYR A 37 19.81 -6.97 -5.40
C TYR A 37 18.96 -8.01 -6.12
N ARG A 38 18.42 -8.96 -5.37
CA ARG A 38 17.54 -10.02 -5.86
C ARG A 38 16.15 -9.86 -5.25
N TRP A 39 15.19 -9.36 -6.02
CA TRP A 39 13.80 -9.12 -5.60
C TRP A 39 13.08 -10.35 -5.02
N TRP A 40 13.53 -11.55 -5.36
CA TRP A 40 12.97 -12.78 -4.79
C TRP A 40 13.56 -13.16 -3.42
N SER A 41 14.82 -12.80 -3.16
CA SER A 41 15.56 -13.18 -1.95
C SER A 41 15.60 -12.10 -0.88
N TYR A 42 15.62 -10.83 -1.31
CA TYR A 42 15.69 -9.69 -0.41
C TYR A 42 14.32 -9.08 -0.20
N ASN A 43 14.08 -8.75 1.06
CA ASN A 43 12.90 -8.04 1.49
C ASN A 43 12.90 -6.62 0.89
N ILE A 44 11.73 -6.09 0.54
CA ILE A 44 11.57 -4.68 0.20
C ILE A 44 11.98 -3.78 1.37
N SER A 45 11.84 -4.24 2.61
CA SER A 45 12.35 -3.54 3.80
C SER A 45 13.88 -3.45 3.84
N ASP A 46 14.62 -4.39 3.23
CA ASP A 46 16.09 -4.33 3.16
C ASP A 46 16.58 -3.10 2.37
N LEU A 47 15.77 -2.61 1.42
CA LEU A 47 16.06 -1.37 0.68
C LEU A 47 16.03 -0.14 1.60
N GLY A 48 15.41 -0.23 2.79
CA GLY A 48 15.37 0.83 3.78
C GLY A 48 16.50 0.80 4.81
N ASN A 49 17.36 -0.23 4.83
CA ASN A 49 18.41 -0.32 5.86
C ASN A 49 19.46 0.77 5.71
N VAL A 50 19.76 1.45 6.82
CA VAL A 50 20.66 2.60 6.88
C VAL A 50 22.13 2.18 6.91
N THR A 51 22.41 1.02 7.49
CA THR A 51 23.75 0.47 7.69
C THR A 51 23.96 -0.81 6.90
N CYS A 52 25.20 -1.01 6.44
CA CYS A 52 25.58 -2.22 5.73
C CYS A 52 26.01 -3.31 6.72
N GLY A 53 25.46 -4.51 6.60
CA GLY A 53 25.68 -5.57 7.57
C GLY A 53 24.90 -6.85 7.27
N VAL A 54 25.12 -7.88 8.09
CA VAL A 54 24.34 -9.12 8.03
C VAL A 54 23.12 -8.97 8.93
N TRP A 55 21.93 -9.13 8.37
CA TRP A 55 20.65 -8.98 9.07
C TRP A 55 19.82 -10.25 9.02
N ASP A 56 18.80 -10.30 9.89
CA ASP A 56 17.90 -11.44 10.13
C ASP A 56 18.64 -12.65 10.73
N THR A 57 18.43 -12.89 12.02
CA THR A 57 19.08 -14.00 12.74
C THR A 57 18.57 -15.37 12.30
N SER A 58 17.35 -15.45 11.78
CA SER A 58 16.76 -16.69 11.28
C SER A 58 17.22 -17.03 9.86
N ARG A 59 17.57 -16.01 9.06
CA ARG A 59 18.01 -16.11 7.67
C ARG A 59 19.05 -15.03 7.36
N PRO A 60 20.30 -15.22 7.82
CA PRO A 60 21.34 -14.20 7.70
C PRO A 60 21.61 -13.88 6.24
N ARG A 61 21.52 -12.59 5.91
CA ARG A 61 21.85 -12.06 4.57
C ARG A 61 22.55 -10.72 4.70
N TYR A 62 23.52 -10.48 3.81
CA TYR A 62 24.20 -9.19 3.75
C TYR A 62 23.32 -8.15 3.05
N VAL A 63 23.00 -7.05 3.73
CA VAL A 63 22.23 -5.92 3.20
C VAL A 63 23.12 -4.69 3.18
N CYS A 64 23.07 -3.95 2.07
CA CYS A 64 23.73 -2.66 1.94
C CYS A 64 22.95 -1.80 0.94
N SER A 65 22.11 -0.89 1.46
CA SER A 65 21.26 -0.01 0.65
C SER A 65 21.79 1.43 0.68
N PRO A 66 22.65 1.83 -0.27
CA PRO A 66 23.22 3.19 -0.27
C PRO A 66 22.15 4.27 -0.51
N TRP A 67 21.02 3.90 -1.12
CA TRP A 67 19.91 4.80 -1.45
C TRP A 67 18.71 4.61 -0.52
N HIS A 68 18.93 4.08 0.69
CA HIS A 68 17.89 3.84 1.69
C HIS A 68 17.02 5.05 2.00
N ALA A 69 17.59 6.26 1.99
CA ALA A 69 16.83 7.49 2.19
C ALA A 69 15.71 7.64 1.15
N ALA A 70 15.98 7.34 -0.13
CA ALA A 70 14.98 7.42 -1.18
C ALA A 70 13.85 6.39 -0.96
N MET A 71 14.20 5.17 -0.55
CA MET A 71 13.22 4.13 -0.23
C MET A 71 12.32 4.53 0.95
N ASN A 72 12.93 4.94 2.07
CA ASN A 72 12.22 5.29 3.29
C ASN A 72 11.32 6.52 3.10
N VAL A 73 11.81 7.54 2.38
CA VAL A 73 10.99 8.71 2.01
C VAL A 73 9.83 8.28 1.11
N ALA A 74 10.03 7.39 0.14
CA ALA A 74 8.95 6.91 -0.72
C ALA A 74 7.86 6.17 0.07
N LEU A 75 8.23 5.35 1.07
CA LEU A 75 7.30 4.69 1.99
C LEU A 75 6.43 5.71 2.74
N VAL A 76 7.05 6.75 3.31
CA VAL A 76 6.35 7.82 4.03
C VAL A 76 5.46 8.66 3.11
N VAL A 77 5.97 9.04 1.94
CA VAL A 77 5.19 9.82 0.96
C VAL A 77 3.98 9.02 0.47
N ALA A 78 4.16 7.75 0.15
CA ALA A 78 3.04 6.90 -0.28
C ALA A 78 2.00 6.71 0.82
N SER A 79 2.42 6.56 2.08
CA SER A 79 1.53 6.56 3.24
C SER A 79 0.67 7.83 3.30
N VAL A 80 1.31 9.00 3.22
CA VAL A 80 0.62 10.30 3.23
C VAL A 80 -0.34 10.44 2.05
N LEU A 81 0.06 10.02 0.84
CA LEU A 81 -0.78 10.08 -0.35
C LEU A 81 -2.03 9.19 -0.22
N VAL A 82 -1.90 7.97 0.31
CA VAL A 82 -3.04 7.08 0.53
C VAL A 82 -3.99 7.66 1.59
N LEU A 83 -3.46 8.15 2.71
CA LEU A 83 -4.24 8.78 3.78
C LEU A 83 -4.96 10.03 3.31
N ALA A 84 -4.26 10.91 2.59
CA ALA A 84 -4.83 12.12 2.00
C ALA A 84 -5.98 11.77 1.05
N GLY A 85 -5.78 10.79 0.16
CA GLY A 85 -6.84 10.31 -0.73
C GLY A 85 -8.04 9.76 0.03
N LEU A 86 -7.83 8.96 1.09
CA LEU A 86 -8.91 8.44 1.94
C LEU A 86 -9.72 9.55 2.61
N VAL A 87 -9.07 10.60 3.12
CA VAL A 87 -9.72 11.74 3.77
C VAL A 87 -10.47 12.60 2.75
N LEU A 88 -9.81 12.97 1.65
CA LEU A 88 -10.33 13.88 0.64
C LEU A 88 -11.47 13.25 -0.19
N ALA A 89 -11.42 11.94 -0.43
CA ALA A 89 -12.47 11.19 -1.13
C ALA A 89 -13.57 10.65 -0.18
N ARG A 90 -13.50 10.90 1.13
CA ARG A 90 -14.39 10.30 2.14
C ARG A 90 -15.88 10.50 1.86
N ARG A 91 -16.26 11.65 1.28
CA ARG A 91 -17.66 11.97 0.93
C ARG A 91 -18.27 11.02 -0.10
N LEU A 92 -17.45 10.35 -0.91
CA LEU A 92 -17.93 9.38 -1.89
C LEU A 92 -18.48 8.11 -1.25
N ARG A 93 -18.10 7.80 0.01
CA ARG A 93 -18.47 6.55 0.70
C ARG A 93 -18.21 5.30 -0.15
N ALA A 94 -17.18 5.35 -1.01
CA ALA A 94 -16.79 4.28 -1.94
C ALA A 94 -16.39 3.00 -1.20
N VAL A 95 -15.93 3.15 0.06
CA VAL A 95 -15.65 2.06 0.99
C VAL A 95 -16.48 2.26 2.27
N GLY A 96 -16.76 1.17 2.98
CA GLY A 96 -17.46 1.25 4.26
C GLY A 96 -16.64 1.88 5.38
N PRO A 97 -17.26 2.26 6.52
CA PRO A 97 -16.55 2.88 7.64
C PRO A 97 -15.46 1.96 8.22
N VAL A 98 -15.76 0.67 8.38
CA VAL A 98 -14.78 -0.34 8.85
C VAL A 98 -13.60 -0.45 7.88
N ALA A 99 -13.90 -0.61 6.59
CA ALA A 99 -12.88 -0.68 5.55
C ALA A 99 -12.01 0.58 5.52
N TRP A 100 -12.62 1.77 5.66
CA TRP A 100 -11.88 3.03 5.69
C TRP A 100 -10.86 3.09 6.84
N TRP A 101 -11.27 2.71 8.05
CA TRP A 101 -10.36 2.69 9.20
C TRP A 101 -9.25 1.67 9.03
N LEU A 102 -9.56 0.47 8.55
CA LEU A 102 -8.56 -0.56 8.28
C LEU A 102 -7.54 -0.13 7.21
N LEU A 103 -8.00 0.49 6.12
CA LEU A 103 -7.13 1.03 5.08
C LEU A 103 -6.27 2.19 5.60
N ALA A 104 -6.84 3.08 6.43
CA ALA A 104 -6.10 4.17 7.06
C ALA A 104 -5.04 3.64 8.04
N CYS A 105 -5.38 2.66 8.87
CA CYS A 105 -4.42 1.99 9.74
C CYS A 105 -3.30 1.32 8.93
N GLY A 106 -3.64 0.60 7.85
CA GLY A 106 -2.65 -0.03 6.98
C GLY A 106 -1.70 1.00 6.34
N ALA A 107 -2.25 2.11 5.84
CA ALA A 107 -1.45 3.21 5.29
C ALA A 107 -0.56 3.86 6.35
N ALA A 108 -1.03 4.03 7.60
CA ALA A 108 -0.21 4.52 8.70
C ALA A 108 0.92 3.53 9.05
N GLY A 109 0.65 2.22 9.02
CA GLY A 109 1.66 1.17 9.20
C GLY A 109 2.81 1.26 8.20
N LEU A 110 2.50 1.52 6.92
CA LEU A 110 3.51 1.78 5.88
C LEU A 110 4.41 2.98 6.23
N GLY A 111 3.80 4.08 6.71
CA GLY A 111 4.53 5.27 7.12
C GLY A 111 5.45 5.00 8.31
N LEU A 112 4.98 4.23 9.30
CA LEU A 112 5.80 3.79 10.43
C LEU A 112 6.99 2.94 9.98
N ALA A 113 6.78 1.95 9.10
CA ALA A 113 7.87 1.14 8.57
C ALA A 113 8.93 1.97 7.80
N GLY A 114 8.51 3.02 7.09
CA GLY A 114 9.43 3.95 6.43
C GLY A 114 10.17 4.90 7.37
N LEU A 115 9.52 5.34 8.46
CA LEU A 115 10.14 6.23 9.46
C LEU A 115 11.15 5.52 10.35
N PHE A 116 10.97 4.22 10.56
CA PHE A 116 11.80 3.39 11.41
C PHE A 116 12.42 2.27 10.57
N PRO A 117 13.60 2.48 9.97
CA PRO A 117 14.34 1.44 9.27
C PRO A 117 14.56 0.21 10.14
N ALA A 118 14.54 -0.97 9.51
CA ALA A 118 14.57 -2.24 10.23
C ALA A 118 15.86 -2.44 11.04
N ASP A 119 17.00 -1.95 10.54
CA ASP A 119 18.29 -2.01 11.22
C ASP A 119 18.48 -0.98 12.34
N VAL A 120 17.64 0.07 12.37
CA VAL A 120 17.71 1.14 13.38
C VAL A 120 16.73 0.87 14.53
N ASN A 121 15.50 0.46 14.21
CA ASN A 121 14.49 0.11 15.21
C ASN A 121 13.55 -0.97 14.67
N GLU A 122 14.02 -2.21 14.76
CA GLU A 122 13.31 -3.39 14.26
C GLU A 122 11.90 -3.53 14.86
N ASN A 123 11.72 -3.26 16.15
CA ASN A 123 10.42 -3.43 16.81
C ASN A 123 9.35 -2.52 16.22
N VAL A 124 9.65 -1.24 16.01
CA VAL A 124 8.69 -0.29 15.43
C VAL A 124 8.51 -0.55 13.93
N HIS A 125 9.58 -0.93 13.23
CA HIS A 125 9.51 -1.33 11.84
C HIS A 125 8.55 -2.51 11.63
N VAL A 126 8.75 -3.60 12.39
CA VAL A 126 7.93 -4.81 12.33
C VAL A 126 6.49 -4.53 12.73
N LEU A 127 6.26 -3.68 13.73
CA LEU A 127 4.91 -3.22 14.07
C LEU A 127 4.25 -2.49 12.88
N GLY A 128 4.96 -1.58 12.22
CA GLY A 128 4.47 -0.87 11.04
C GLY A 128 4.13 -1.83 9.89
N ALA A 129 5.05 -2.74 9.57
CA ALA A 129 4.85 -3.77 8.54
C ALA A 129 3.66 -4.69 8.87
N PHE A 130 3.55 -5.14 10.12
CA PHE A 130 2.44 -5.98 10.58
C PHE A 130 1.10 -5.26 10.45
N VAL A 131 1.01 -3.99 10.88
CA VAL A 131 -0.21 -3.18 10.76
C VAL A 131 -0.58 -2.98 9.29
N LEU A 132 0.39 -2.72 8.41
CA LEU A 132 0.17 -2.65 6.96
C LEU A 132 -0.41 -3.96 6.43
N PHE A 133 0.23 -5.09 6.72
CA PHE A 133 -0.14 -6.39 6.17
C PHE A 133 -1.51 -6.85 6.67
N VAL A 134 -1.78 -6.70 7.96
CA VAL A 134 -3.04 -7.18 8.54
C VAL A 134 -4.17 -6.18 8.26
N CYS A 135 -4.03 -4.93 8.67
CA CYS A 135 -5.10 -3.95 8.54
C CYS A 135 -5.31 -3.54 7.08
N GLY A 136 -4.25 -3.33 6.30
CA GLY A 136 -4.36 -2.95 4.89
C GLY A 136 -5.12 -3.98 4.07
N ASN A 137 -4.72 -5.26 4.17
CA ASN A 137 -5.36 -6.34 3.41
C ASN A 137 -6.77 -6.65 3.91
N ALA A 138 -7.01 -6.66 5.22
CA ALA A 138 -8.37 -6.79 5.77
C ALA A 138 -9.26 -5.62 5.32
N GLY A 139 -8.71 -4.41 5.24
CA GLY A 139 -9.38 -3.22 4.73
C GLY A 139 -9.82 -3.38 3.29
N LEU A 140 -8.98 -3.95 2.42
CA LEU A 140 -9.32 -4.25 1.03
C LEU A 140 -10.41 -5.33 0.91
N VAL A 141 -10.33 -6.41 1.70
CA VAL A 141 -11.40 -7.42 1.75
C VAL A 141 -12.73 -6.77 2.15
N ALA A 142 -12.74 -5.97 3.20
CA ALA A 142 -13.93 -5.25 3.66
C ALA A 142 -14.43 -4.21 2.63
N ALA A 143 -13.51 -3.52 1.94
CA ALA A 143 -13.83 -2.54 0.90
C ALA A 143 -14.48 -3.19 -0.33
N GLY A 144 -14.10 -4.42 -0.66
CA GLY A 144 -14.61 -5.16 -1.82
C GLY A 144 -16.14 -5.30 -1.87
N ARG A 145 -16.82 -5.29 -0.71
CA ARG A 145 -18.30 -5.28 -0.63
C ARG A 145 -18.95 -4.09 -1.35
N ARG A 146 -18.24 -2.96 -1.45
CA ARG A 146 -18.70 -1.75 -2.16
C ARG A 146 -17.88 -1.45 -3.42
N ALA A 147 -16.58 -1.75 -3.39
CA ALA A 147 -15.64 -1.42 -4.45
C ALA A 147 -15.42 -2.56 -5.48
N GLY A 148 -16.16 -3.67 -5.35
CA GLY A 148 -16.20 -4.76 -6.32
C GLY A 148 -15.11 -5.83 -6.14
N VAL A 149 -15.22 -6.88 -6.95
CA VAL A 149 -14.41 -8.11 -6.88
C VAL A 149 -12.91 -7.88 -7.02
N PHE A 150 -12.49 -6.90 -7.81
CA PHE A 150 -11.07 -6.55 -7.95
C PHE A 150 -10.46 -6.14 -6.60
N THR A 151 -11.18 -5.31 -5.84
CA THR A 151 -10.73 -4.83 -4.52
C THR A 151 -10.70 -5.96 -3.51
N ALA A 152 -11.72 -6.82 -3.50
CA ALA A 152 -11.74 -8.02 -2.65
C ALA A 152 -10.59 -8.98 -3.01
N GLY A 153 -10.35 -9.22 -4.31
CA GLY A 153 -9.31 -10.12 -4.80
C GLY A 153 -7.91 -9.67 -4.38
N LEU A 154 -7.60 -8.37 -4.49
CA LEU A 154 -6.34 -7.81 -3.96
C LEU A 154 -6.20 -8.04 -2.46
N GLY A 155 -7.27 -7.79 -1.68
CA GLY A 155 -7.25 -8.02 -0.24
C GLY A 155 -7.05 -9.48 0.15
N VAL A 156 -7.69 -10.42 -0.56
CA VAL A 156 -7.53 -11.86 -0.33
C VAL A 156 -6.11 -12.31 -0.69
N LEU A 157 -5.59 -11.88 -1.85
CA LEU A 157 -4.22 -12.16 -2.26
C LEU A 157 -3.22 -11.69 -1.20
N GLY A 158 -3.36 -10.44 -0.74
CA GLY A 158 -2.50 -9.88 0.29
C GLY A 158 -2.62 -10.56 1.64
N ALA A 159 -3.84 -10.92 2.04
CA ALA A 159 -4.06 -11.65 3.30
C ALA A 159 -3.43 -13.04 3.28
N LEU A 160 -3.55 -13.78 2.17
CA LEU A 160 -2.89 -15.07 2.00
C LEU A 160 -1.36 -14.92 1.99
N ALA A 161 -0.84 -13.92 1.28
CA ALA A 161 0.58 -13.60 1.27
C ALA A 161 1.08 -13.21 2.66
N THR A 162 0.29 -12.46 3.44
CA THR A 162 0.59 -12.09 4.83
C THR A 162 0.72 -13.33 5.71
N VAL A 163 -0.26 -14.25 5.66
CA VAL A 163 -0.23 -15.49 6.44
C VAL A 163 1.00 -16.33 6.10
N LEU A 164 1.29 -16.48 4.80
CA LEU A 164 2.44 -17.24 4.34
C LEU A 164 3.76 -16.55 4.72
N PHE A 165 3.86 -15.23 4.59
CA PHE A 165 5.06 -14.47 4.95
C PHE A 165 5.36 -14.56 6.44
N LEU A 166 4.35 -14.42 7.30
CA LEU A 166 4.54 -14.47 8.77
C LEU A 166 4.79 -15.88 9.30
N SER A 167 4.23 -16.91 8.65
CA SER A 167 4.39 -18.30 9.11
C SER A 167 5.59 -19.02 8.50
N ARG A 168 5.89 -18.75 7.22
CA ARG A 168 6.94 -19.41 6.43
C ARG A 168 7.47 -18.47 5.34
N PRO A 169 8.30 -17.46 5.70
CA PRO A 169 8.72 -16.39 4.81
C PRO A 169 9.28 -16.85 3.45
N GLY A 170 9.95 -18.02 3.40
CA GLY A 170 10.55 -18.57 2.18
C GLY A 170 9.67 -19.56 1.39
N LEU A 171 8.45 -19.88 1.82
CA LEU A 171 7.62 -20.86 1.13
C LEU A 171 7.20 -20.33 -0.26
N VAL A 172 7.24 -21.19 -1.28
CA VAL A 172 6.78 -20.97 -2.66
C VAL A 172 7.67 -20.04 -3.52
N LEU A 173 7.76 -18.74 -3.21
CA LEU A 173 8.34 -17.73 -4.12
C LEU A 173 9.53 -16.97 -3.54
N GLY A 174 9.90 -17.25 -2.29
CA GLY A 174 10.95 -16.54 -1.56
C GLY A 174 10.45 -15.31 -0.80
N PRO A 175 11.19 -14.90 0.24
CA PRO A 175 10.78 -13.88 1.21
C PRO A 175 10.53 -12.51 0.57
N GLY A 176 11.35 -12.13 -0.41
CA GLY A 176 11.21 -10.85 -1.10
C GLY A 176 9.94 -10.75 -1.93
N VAL A 177 9.50 -11.85 -2.55
CA VAL A 177 8.22 -11.88 -3.28
C VAL A 177 7.05 -11.88 -2.29
N MET A 178 7.14 -12.69 -1.24
CA MET A 178 6.06 -12.84 -0.26
C MET A 178 5.77 -11.54 0.50
N GLU A 179 6.81 -10.79 0.89
CA GLU A 179 6.65 -9.47 1.50
C GLU A 179 5.98 -8.48 0.54
N ARG A 180 6.41 -8.45 -0.73
CA ARG A 180 5.81 -7.59 -1.76
C ARG A 180 4.35 -7.95 -2.00
N LEU A 181 4.00 -9.23 -2.07
CA LEU A 181 2.60 -9.66 -2.21
C LEU A 181 1.75 -9.29 -0.99
N ALA A 182 2.32 -9.28 0.21
CA ALA A 182 1.64 -8.83 1.42
C ALA A 182 1.46 -7.31 1.48
N ALA A 183 2.42 -6.54 0.96
CA ALA A 183 2.45 -5.10 1.04
C ALA A 183 1.70 -4.42 -0.13
N TYR A 184 1.95 -4.87 -1.36
CA TYR A 184 1.56 -4.20 -2.61
C TYR A 184 0.07 -3.95 -2.84
N PRO A 185 -0.85 -4.83 -2.39
CA PRO A 185 -2.27 -4.68 -2.66
C PRO A 185 -2.85 -3.31 -2.34
N LEU A 186 -2.41 -2.67 -1.25
CA LEU A 186 -2.97 -1.39 -0.81
C LEU A 186 -2.71 -0.26 -1.80
N TRP A 187 -1.48 -0.12 -2.30
CA TRP A 187 -1.16 0.97 -3.24
C TRP A 187 -1.52 0.64 -4.68
N VAL A 188 -1.52 -0.64 -5.07
CA VAL A 188 -2.11 -1.06 -6.35
C VAL A 188 -3.59 -0.72 -6.38
N TRP A 189 -4.32 -1.02 -5.30
CA TRP A 189 -5.71 -0.60 -5.14
C TRP A 189 -5.87 0.91 -5.19
N ALA A 190 -5.05 1.67 -4.45
CA ALA A 190 -5.12 3.12 -4.46
C ALA A 190 -4.97 3.67 -5.89
N CYS A 191 -3.96 3.22 -6.64
CA CYS A 191 -3.74 3.67 -8.01
C CYS A 191 -4.94 3.39 -8.91
N VAL A 192 -5.43 2.16 -8.90
CA VAL A 192 -6.58 1.76 -9.75
C VAL A 192 -7.85 2.52 -9.33
N ALA A 193 -8.09 2.70 -8.03
CA ALA A 193 -9.23 3.47 -7.53
C ALA A 193 -9.12 4.94 -7.95
N GLY A 194 -7.94 5.54 -7.83
CA GLY A 194 -7.66 6.92 -8.27
C GLY A 194 -7.88 7.09 -9.77
N VAL A 195 -7.33 6.22 -10.60
CA VAL A 195 -7.53 6.23 -12.06
C VAL A 195 -9.01 6.12 -12.40
N ARG A 196 -9.73 5.16 -11.78
CA ARG A 196 -11.18 5.00 -12.00
C ARG A 196 -11.95 6.27 -11.64
N LEU A 197 -11.60 6.94 -10.55
CA LEU A 197 -12.23 8.21 -10.18
C LEU A 197 -11.97 9.30 -11.22
N LEU A 198 -10.73 9.44 -11.69
CA LEU A 198 -10.37 10.46 -12.70
C LEU A 198 -10.99 10.20 -14.07
N VAL A 199 -11.10 8.93 -14.49
CA VAL A 199 -11.59 8.56 -15.82
C VAL A 199 -13.11 8.45 -15.88
N LEU A 200 -13.74 7.78 -14.90
CA LEU A 200 -15.15 7.39 -15.03
C LEU A 200 -16.15 8.43 -14.52
N GLY A 201 -15.76 9.30 -13.57
CA GLY A 201 -16.75 10.11 -12.87
C GLY A 201 -17.62 9.25 -11.93
N ALA A 202 -17.80 9.63 -10.67
CA ALA A 202 -18.67 8.85 -9.77
C ALA A 202 -20.15 8.98 -10.17
N PRO A 203 -20.99 7.93 -10.06
CA PRO A 203 -22.42 8.02 -10.32
C PRO A 203 -23.10 8.93 -9.29
N VAL A 204 -23.74 10.01 -9.75
CA VAL A 204 -24.59 10.85 -8.89
C VAL A 204 -25.86 10.08 -8.57
N ARG A 205 -26.00 9.66 -7.31
CA ARG A 205 -27.29 9.28 -6.76
C ARG A 205 -28.08 10.55 -6.47
N GLY A 206 -29.15 10.79 -7.22
CA GLY A 206 -30.16 11.79 -6.90
C GLY A 206 -30.46 12.80 -8.01
N ARG A 207 -31.26 12.40 -8.99
CA ARG A 207 -32.31 13.28 -9.50
C ARG A 207 -33.63 12.62 -9.14
N ASN A 208 -34.27 13.13 -8.09
CA ASN A 208 -35.72 12.99 -7.96
C ASN A 208 -36.32 13.64 -9.20
N VAL A 209 -36.75 12.82 -10.16
CA VAL A 209 -37.64 13.29 -11.22
C VAL A 209 -38.96 13.62 -10.51
N PRO A 210 -39.44 14.88 -10.54
CA PRO A 210 -40.78 15.16 -10.09
C PRO A 210 -41.72 14.40 -11.02
N VAL A 211 -42.45 13.43 -10.48
CA VAL A 211 -43.58 12.82 -11.18
C VAL A 211 -44.60 13.94 -11.38
N ALA A 212 -44.71 14.44 -12.61
CA ALA A 212 -45.78 15.34 -12.99
C ALA A 212 -47.11 14.60 -12.75
N ARG A 213 -47.89 15.08 -11.78
CA ARG A 213 -49.31 14.69 -11.65
C ARG A 213 -50.03 15.24 -12.88
N MET A 214 -50.41 14.36 -13.80
CA MET A 214 -51.48 14.68 -14.75
C MET A 214 -52.80 14.62 -13.99
N ARG A 215 -53.52 15.75 -14.04
CA ARG A 215 -54.95 15.85 -13.76
C ARG A 215 -55.72 15.36 -14.97
#